data_AF-A0A087UJP9-F1
#
_entry.id   AF-A0A087UJP9-F1
#
_cell.length_a   1.000
_cell.length_b   1.000
_cell.length_c   1.000
_cell.angle_alpha   90.00
_cell.angle_beta   90.00
_cell.angle_gamma   90.00
#
_symmetry.space_group_name_H-M   'P 1'
#
loop_
_entity.id
_entity.type
_entity.pdbx_description
1 polymer ?
#
loop_
_entity_poly.entity_id
_entity_poly.type
_entity_poly.pdbx_seq_one_letter_code
_entity_poly.pdbx_strand_id
1 'polypeptide(L)'
;MCTLPRESVLYFTLWGDNLNQNEKQSNNNLGNKIPIGWCGIRLFSYEGHLAQGCYLLGFWACEIIKNSGPLLSNPNTNCPLLHVRLPDFGCIVKFPPVIDNKFASSQMRAFENLETHLQSTLKGIIEKDALRALHTDEKELLWEKKYYLHQFPNALPKVLLS
;
A
#
# COMPACT_ATOMS: atom_id res chain seq x y z
N MET A 1 8.58 -13.79 -2.53
CA MET A 1 9.36 -12.54 -2.36
C MET A 1 9.29 -11.62 -3.57
N CYS A 2 9.19 -12.14 -4.81
CA CYS A 2 9.13 -11.31 -6.03
C CYS A 2 7.80 -10.57 -6.27
N THR A 3 6.89 -10.57 -5.30
CA THR A 3 5.57 -9.92 -5.37
C THR A 3 5.52 -8.62 -4.57
N LEU A 4 6.57 -8.30 -3.79
CA LEU A 4 6.59 -7.11 -2.95
C LEU A 4 6.89 -5.85 -3.78
N PRO A 5 5.99 -4.85 -3.80
CA PRO A 5 6.28 -3.56 -4.41
C PRO A 5 7.43 -2.83 -3.72
N ARG A 6 8.10 -1.92 -4.45
CA ARG A 6 9.25 -1.17 -3.95
C ARG A 6 8.96 -0.36 -2.67
N GLU A 7 7.76 0.20 -2.56
CA GLU A 7 7.31 1.02 -1.44
C GLU A 7 6.61 0.20 -0.34
N SER A 8 6.89 -1.12 -0.26
CA SER A 8 6.31 -1.98 0.77
C SER A 8 6.73 -1.55 2.17
N VAL A 9 5.75 -1.45 3.07
CA VAL A 9 5.93 -1.09 4.47
C VAL A 9 5.27 -2.13 5.35
N LEU A 10 5.98 -2.61 6.37
CA LEU A 10 5.38 -3.40 7.44
C LEU A 10 4.93 -2.47 8.57
N TYR A 11 3.68 -2.60 8.98
CA TYR A 11 3.12 -1.90 10.14
C TYR A 11 2.81 -2.90 11.25
N PHE A 12 3.19 -2.54 12.47
CA PHE A 12 2.85 -3.25 13.69
C PHE A 12 1.91 -2.39 14.51
N THR A 13 0.95 -3.01 15.17
CA THR A 13 0.04 -2.33 16.11
C THR A 13 -0.06 -3.17 17.35
N LEU A 14 0.21 -2.55 18.49
CA LEU A 14 0.04 -3.18 19.79
C LEU A 14 -1.40 -2.97 20.23
N TRP A 15 -2.06 -4.07 20.58
CA TRP A 15 -3.43 -4.08 21.09
C TRP A 15 -3.41 -4.57 22.53
N GLY A 16 -4.11 -3.87 23.42
CA GLY A 16 -4.42 -4.34 24.77
C GLY A 16 -5.80 -4.97 24.81
N ASP A 17 -6.01 -5.97 25.65
CA ASP A 17 -7.32 -6.55 25.93
C ASP A 17 -7.83 -6.02 27.27
N ASN A 18 -9.04 -5.47 27.31
CA ASN A 18 -9.65 -5.00 28.54
C ASN A 18 -10.53 -6.12 29.13
N LEU A 19 -9.98 -6.85 30.10
CA LEU A 19 -10.66 -7.96 30.77
C LEU A 19 -11.73 -7.52 31.79
N ASN A 20 -11.94 -6.22 32.00
CA ASN A 20 -12.87 -5.70 33.00
C ASN A 20 -14.30 -5.51 32.47
N GLN A 21 -14.88 -6.55 31.87
CA GLN A 21 -16.34 -6.69 31.83
C GLN A 21 -16.71 -8.04 32.43
N ASN A 22 -17.16 -7.98 33.69
CA ASN A 22 -18.05 -8.98 34.23
C ASN A 22 -19.23 -9.15 33.26
N GLU A 23 -19.64 -10.41 33.05
CA GLU A 23 -20.87 -10.87 32.38
C GLU A 23 -20.74 -11.39 30.92
N LYS A 24 -20.79 -12.72 30.85
CA LYS A 24 -21.64 -13.56 30.00
C LYS A 24 -22.07 -13.03 28.62
N GLN A 25 -21.79 -13.89 27.63
CA GLN A 25 -22.50 -14.04 26.36
C GLN A 25 -22.32 -12.93 25.32
N SER A 26 -21.39 -13.14 24.37
CA SER A 26 -21.71 -13.25 22.94
C SER A 26 -20.43 -13.49 22.14
N ASN A 27 -20.55 -14.32 21.09
CA ASN A 27 -19.46 -14.84 20.26
C ASN A 27 -18.78 -13.80 19.36
N ASN A 28 -18.32 -12.66 19.90
CA ASN A 28 -17.54 -11.68 19.14
C ASN A 28 -16.32 -11.21 19.94
N ASN A 29 -15.25 -12.01 19.91
CA ASN A 29 -13.93 -11.77 20.55
C ASN A 29 -13.16 -10.53 20.01
N LEU A 30 -13.83 -9.58 19.36
CA LEU A 30 -13.25 -8.35 18.80
C LEU A 30 -13.59 -7.09 19.61
N GLY A 31 -14.59 -7.15 20.50
CA GLY A 31 -15.12 -5.98 21.21
C GLY A 31 -14.22 -5.37 22.30
N ASN A 32 -13.23 -6.12 22.80
CA ASN A 32 -12.46 -5.71 23.99
C ASN A 32 -11.02 -5.26 23.69
N LYS A 33 -10.62 -5.17 22.41
CA LYS A 33 -9.25 -4.82 22.02
C LYS A 33 -9.11 -3.31 21.80
N ILE A 34 -8.20 -2.68 22.54
CA ILE A 34 -7.89 -1.25 22.44
C ILE A 34 -6.51 -1.07 21.79
N PRO A 35 -6.36 -0.26 20.73
CA PRO A 35 -5.06 0.00 20.13
C PRO A 35 -4.23 0.90 21.06
N ILE A 36 -3.06 0.43 21.46
CA ILE A 36 -2.15 1.16 22.37
C ILE A 36 -1.21 2.05 21.55
N GLY A 37 -0.72 1.54 20.42
CA GLY A 37 0.22 2.26 19.59
C GLY A 37 0.61 1.49 18.35
N TRP A 38 1.35 2.14 17.46
CA TRP A 38 1.84 1.53 16.23
C TRP A 38 3.28 1.92 15.91
N CYS A 39 3.95 1.10 15.13
CA CYS A 39 5.24 1.41 14.52
C CYS A 39 5.31 0.73 13.15
N GLY A 40 6.35 1.01 12.38
CA GLY A 40 6.56 0.35 11.10
C GLY A 40 7.99 0.45 10.60
N ILE A 41 8.24 -0.29 9.52
CA ILE A 41 9.53 -0.35 8.85
C ILE A 41 9.31 -0.48 7.34
N ARG A 42 10.07 0.31 6.55
CA ARG A 42 10.12 0.11 5.09
C ARG A 42 10.90 -1.16 4.79
N LEU A 43 10.34 -2.02 3.95
CA LEU A 43 11.02 -3.25 3.56
C LEU A 43 12.21 -3.01 2.64
N PHE A 44 12.25 -1.87 1.95
CA PHE A 44 13.36 -1.54 1.07
C PHE A 44 13.98 -0.20 1.47
N SER A 45 15.30 -0.16 1.61
CA SER A 45 16.07 1.06 1.89
C SER A 45 16.02 2.05 0.72
N TYR A 46 16.61 3.25 0.84
CA TYR A 46 16.71 4.18 -0.28
C TYR A 46 17.50 3.58 -1.47
N GLU A 47 18.48 2.73 -1.19
CA GLU A 47 19.29 2.03 -2.20
C GLU A 47 18.56 0.83 -2.81
N GLY A 48 17.39 0.46 -2.29
CA GLY A 48 16.62 -0.70 -2.72
C GLY A 48 17.05 -2.00 -2.08
N HIS A 49 17.88 -1.96 -1.03
CA HIS A 49 18.22 -3.16 -0.26
C HIS A 49 17.03 -3.58 0.60
N LEU A 50 16.70 -4.87 0.57
CA LEU A 50 15.67 -5.46 1.40
C LEU A 50 16.11 -5.44 2.86
N ALA A 51 15.19 -5.10 3.76
CA ALA A 51 15.39 -5.14 5.19
C ALA A 51 15.58 -6.60 5.65
N GLN A 52 16.70 -6.88 6.32
CA GLN A 52 17.13 -8.20 6.77
C GLN A 52 17.72 -8.07 8.18
N GLY A 53 17.60 -9.12 9.00
CA GLY A 53 18.18 -9.14 10.34
C GLY A 53 17.31 -8.45 11.40
N CYS A 54 17.95 -7.85 12.42
CA CYS A 54 17.27 -7.35 13.62
C CYS A 54 17.04 -5.84 13.56
N TYR A 55 15.84 -5.41 13.95
CA TYR A 55 15.43 -4.01 14.01
C TYR A 55 14.76 -3.69 15.34
N LEU A 56 15.00 -2.48 15.83
CA LEU A 56 14.37 -1.93 17.03
C LEU A 56 13.49 -0.75 16.60
N LEU A 57 12.18 -0.88 16.79
CA LEU A 57 11.18 0.06 16.29
C LEU A 57 10.48 0.73 17.47
N GLY A 58 10.46 2.06 17.49
CA GLY A 58 9.76 2.85 18.50
C GLY A 58 8.27 3.01 18.18
N PHE A 59 7.42 2.82 19.19
CA PHE A 59 5.98 3.00 19.06
C PHE A 59 5.57 4.47 19.09
N TRP A 60 4.69 4.84 18.17
CA TRP A 60 3.83 6.00 18.25
C TRP A 60 2.57 5.69 19.05
N ALA A 61 2.03 6.70 19.72
CA ALA A 61 0.72 6.62 20.36
C ALA A 61 -0.39 6.38 19.30
N CYS A 62 -1.48 5.72 19.70
CA CYS A 62 -2.58 5.40 18.80
C CYS A 62 -3.33 6.62 18.24
N GLU A 63 -3.23 7.76 18.90
CA GLU A 63 -3.79 9.05 18.45
C GLU A 63 -3.11 9.59 17.18
N ILE A 64 -1.87 9.18 16.93
CA ILE A 64 -1.10 9.60 15.76
C ILE A 64 -1.56 8.77 14.57
N ILE A 65 -2.04 9.44 13.52
CA ILE A 65 -2.59 8.80 12.34
C ILE A 65 -1.48 8.02 11.61
N LYS A 66 -1.68 6.71 11.46
CA LYS A 66 -0.89 5.86 10.54
C LYS A 66 -1.03 6.46 9.15
N ASN A 67 0.07 6.81 8.48
CA ASN A 67 0.15 7.42 7.14
C ASN A 67 0.14 8.96 7.04
N SER A 68 0.02 9.72 8.14
CA SER A 68 -0.09 11.19 8.08
C SER A 68 1.25 11.95 8.02
N GLY A 69 2.29 11.35 7.45
CA GLY A 69 3.62 11.96 7.34
C GLY A 69 4.65 11.79 8.49
N PRO A 70 4.37 11.23 9.69
CA PRO A 70 5.43 10.96 10.66
C PRO A 70 6.35 9.81 10.19
N LEU A 71 7.56 9.75 10.75
CA LEU A 71 8.48 8.62 10.55
C LEU A 71 7.79 7.32 10.96
N LEU A 72 8.13 6.19 10.34
CA LEU A 72 7.48 4.91 10.67
C LEU A 72 7.82 4.39 12.08
N SER A 73 9.00 4.77 12.59
CA SER A 73 9.47 4.43 13.94
C SER A 73 9.65 5.72 14.73
N ASN A 74 9.14 5.75 15.96
CA ASN A 74 9.30 6.88 16.87
C ASN A 74 10.78 7.00 17.30
N PRO A 75 11.45 8.16 17.11
CA PRO A 75 12.83 8.35 17.50
C PRO A 75 13.02 8.67 18.99
N ASN A 76 11.94 8.90 19.75
CA ASN A 76 12.02 9.26 21.16
C ASN A 76 12.60 8.10 22.00
N THR A 77 13.57 8.39 22.86
CA THR A 77 14.20 7.40 23.74
C THR A 77 13.27 6.81 24.79
N ASN A 78 12.18 7.52 25.12
CA ASN A 78 11.24 7.13 26.17
C ASN A 78 10.00 6.40 25.60
N CYS A 79 9.96 6.11 24.30
CA CYS A 79 8.84 5.36 23.72
C CYS A 79 9.01 3.85 23.95
N PRO A 80 7.91 3.08 24.03
CA PRO A 80 7.99 1.62 24.00
C PRO A 80 8.65 1.14 22.71
N LEU A 81 9.43 0.06 22.80
CA LEU A 81 10.22 -0.47 21.69
C LEU A 81 9.74 -1.88 21.30
N LEU A 82 9.68 -2.13 20.00
CA LEU A 82 9.46 -3.45 19.41
C LEU A 82 10.76 -3.94 18.79
N HIS A 83 11.24 -5.09 19.25
CA HIS A 83 12.34 -5.80 18.61
C HIS A 83 11.79 -6.81 17.60
N VAL A 84 12.15 -6.66 16.32
CA VAL A 84 11.72 -7.54 15.23
C VAL A 84 12.94 -8.15 14.55
N ARG A 85 12.87 -9.44 14.25
CA ARG A 85 13.85 -10.13 13.41
C ARG A 85 13.21 -10.51 12.08
N LEU A 86 13.70 -9.91 11.00
CA LEU A 86 13.35 -10.25 9.63
C LEU A 86 14.24 -11.39 9.12
N PRO A 87 13.78 -12.16 8.11
CA PRO A 87 14.60 -13.19 7.48
C PRO A 87 15.92 -12.62 6.98
N ASP A 88 17.00 -13.38 7.15
CA ASP A 88 18.31 -13.06 6.61
C ASP A 88 18.67 -14.09 5.54
N PHE A 89 19.11 -13.61 4.38
CA PHE A 89 19.42 -14.43 3.21
C PHE A 89 20.92 -14.67 3.04
N GLY A 90 21.77 -14.15 3.93
CA GLY A 90 23.23 -14.30 3.85
C GLY A 90 23.87 -13.52 2.69
N CYS A 91 23.08 -12.68 2.00
CA CYS A 91 23.54 -11.77 0.96
C CYS A 91 22.67 -10.50 0.97
N ILE A 92 23.12 -9.48 0.25
CA ILE A 92 22.34 -8.26 0.05
C ILE A 92 21.30 -8.52 -1.03
N VAL A 93 20.02 -8.61 -0.64
CA VAL A 93 18.91 -8.69 -1.59
C VAL A 93 18.55 -7.26 -2.02
N LYS A 94 18.57 -6.99 -3.32
CA LYS A 94 18.27 -5.66 -3.90
C LYS A 94 17.04 -5.71 -4.80
N PHE A 95 16.22 -4.67 -4.73
CA PHE A 95 15.11 -4.48 -5.66
C PHE A 95 15.67 -4.34 -7.10
N PRO A 96 15.08 -5.02 -8.09
CA PRO A 96 15.57 -4.98 -9.47
C PRO A 96 15.65 -3.54 -10.01
N PRO A 97 16.70 -3.19 -10.78
CA PRO A 97 16.77 -1.88 -11.43
C PRO A 97 15.64 -1.76 -12.47
N VAL A 98 15.20 -0.52 -12.72
CA VAL A 98 14.31 -0.24 -13.85
C VAL A 98 15.13 -0.45 -15.12
N ILE A 99 14.85 -1.54 -15.84
CA ILE A 99 15.44 -1.78 -17.15
C ILE A 99 14.71 -0.88 -18.14
N ASP A 100 15.44 -0.10 -18.92
CA ASP A 100 14.88 0.86 -19.87
C ASP A 100 13.87 0.17 -20.80
N ASN A 101 12.60 0.54 -20.60
CA ASN A 101 11.46 -0.20 -21.12
C ASN A 101 11.21 0.13 -22.59
N LYS A 102 11.95 -0.53 -23.49
CA LYS A 102 11.46 -0.76 -24.87
C LYS A 102 10.10 -1.52 -24.89
N PHE A 103 9.71 -2.11 -23.76
CA PHE A 103 8.43 -2.79 -23.54
C PHE A 103 7.22 -1.87 -23.37
N ALA A 104 7.38 -0.66 -22.82
CA ALA A 104 6.25 0.23 -22.55
C ALA A 104 5.81 1.02 -23.80
N SER A 105 6.77 1.43 -24.63
CA SER A 105 6.50 2.17 -25.87
C SER A 105 5.88 1.31 -26.97
N SER A 106 6.09 -0.02 -26.94
CA SER A 106 5.60 -0.94 -27.98
C SER A 106 4.14 -1.38 -27.79
N GLN A 107 3.51 -1.01 -26.67
CA GLN A 107 2.15 -1.47 -26.33
C GLN A 107 1.10 -0.37 -26.47
N MET A 108 1.48 0.86 -26.82
CA MET A 108 0.55 1.97 -27.02
C MET A 108 -0.46 1.65 -28.11
N ARG A 109 -1.75 1.91 -27.86
CA ARG A 109 -2.84 1.71 -28.82
C ARG A 109 -3.64 2.99 -28.97
N ALA A 110 -4.11 3.24 -30.19
CA ALA A 110 -4.97 4.37 -30.50
C ALA A 110 -6.33 4.18 -29.83
N PHE A 111 -6.81 5.18 -29.08
CA PHE A 111 -8.08 5.12 -28.34
C PHE A 111 -9.28 4.91 -29.27
N GLU A 112 -9.16 5.41 -30.50
CA GLU A 112 -10.14 5.33 -31.57
C GLU A 112 -10.42 3.88 -32.02
N ASN A 113 -9.49 2.95 -31.75
CA ASN A 113 -9.67 1.53 -32.07
C ASN A 113 -10.60 0.79 -31.09
N LEU A 114 -11.06 1.45 -30.02
CA LEU A 114 -12.06 0.89 -29.11
C LEU A 114 -13.47 1.09 -29.67
N GLU A 115 -14.39 0.21 -29.30
CA GLU A 115 -15.80 0.39 -29.61
C GLU A 115 -16.35 1.68 -28.98
N THR A 116 -17.24 2.37 -29.70
CA THR A 116 -17.78 3.68 -29.30
C THR A 116 -18.44 3.67 -27.92
N HIS A 117 -19.12 2.56 -27.58
CA HIS A 117 -19.74 2.39 -26.27
C HIS A 117 -18.67 2.39 -25.16
N LEU A 118 -17.58 1.65 -25.38
CA LEU A 118 -16.47 1.52 -24.44
C LEU A 118 -15.69 2.82 -24.29
N GLN A 119 -15.49 3.56 -25.39
CA GLN A 119 -14.89 4.89 -25.34
C GLN A 119 -15.69 5.84 -24.44
N SER A 120 -17.02 5.82 -24.58
CA SER A 120 -17.93 6.67 -23.79
C SER A 120 -17.88 6.29 -22.31
N THR A 121 -17.89 4.99 -22.01
CA THR A 121 -17.77 4.47 -20.64
C THR A 121 -16.44 4.87 -20.00
N LEU A 122 -15.31 4.67 -20.69
CA LEU A 122 -13.98 5.02 -20.18
C LEU A 122 -13.86 6.53 -19.92
N LYS A 123 -14.33 7.38 -20.83
CA LYS A 123 -14.37 8.84 -20.62
C LYS A 123 -15.20 9.20 -19.39
N GLY A 124 -16.39 8.62 -19.27
CA GLY A 124 -17.25 8.81 -18.10
C GLY A 124 -16.57 8.39 -16.79
N ILE A 125 -15.80 7.30 -16.78
CA ILE A 125 -15.02 6.88 -15.61
C ILE A 125 -13.90 7.88 -15.32
N ILE A 126 -13.16 8.33 -16.34
CA ILE A 126 -12.03 9.25 -16.22
C ILE A 126 -12.46 10.65 -15.75
N GLU A 127 -13.65 11.10 -16.12
CA GLU A 127 -14.19 12.42 -15.73
C GLU A 127 -14.78 12.46 -14.31
N LYS A 128 -15.04 11.30 -13.69
CA LYS A 128 -15.51 11.24 -12.29
C LYS A 128 -14.54 11.94 -11.33
N ASP A 129 -15.06 12.43 -10.22
CA ASP A 129 -14.27 13.04 -9.15
C ASP A 129 -13.11 12.13 -8.70
N ALA A 130 -11.94 12.71 -8.43
CA ALA A 130 -10.73 11.99 -8.02
C ALA A 130 -10.84 11.34 -6.63
N LEU A 131 -11.72 11.85 -5.77
CA LEU A 131 -11.99 11.31 -4.43
C LEU A 131 -13.00 10.15 -4.46
N ARG A 132 -13.65 9.91 -5.60
CA ARG A 132 -14.60 8.81 -5.73
C ARG A 132 -13.87 7.48 -5.88
N ALA A 133 -14.20 6.53 -5.01
CA ALA A 133 -13.73 5.16 -5.13
C ALA A 133 -14.25 4.51 -6.43
N LEU A 134 -13.35 3.84 -7.16
CA LEU A 134 -13.69 3.04 -8.33
C LEU A 134 -14.31 1.71 -7.91
N HIS A 135 -15.36 1.30 -8.59
CA HIS A 135 -15.92 -0.04 -8.44
C HIS A 135 -14.96 -1.09 -9.03
N THR A 136 -15.04 -2.35 -8.58
CA THR A 136 -14.16 -3.43 -9.04
C THR A 136 -14.17 -3.56 -10.57
N ASP A 137 -15.36 -3.55 -11.18
CA ASP A 137 -15.50 -3.67 -12.64
C ASP A 137 -14.85 -2.49 -13.38
N GLU A 138 -14.91 -1.28 -12.82
CA GLU A 138 -14.26 -0.10 -13.41
C GLU A 138 -12.73 -0.21 -13.34
N LYS A 139 -12.21 -0.78 -12.25
CA LYS A 139 -10.78 -1.04 -12.09
C LYS A 139 -10.30 -2.07 -13.10
N GLU A 140 -10.98 -3.21 -13.19
CA GLU A 140 -10.67 -4.25 -14.18
C GLU A 140 -10.67 -3.66 -15.59
N LEU A 141 -11.71 -2.90 -15.95
CA LEU A 141 -11.83 -2.26 -17.25
C LEU A 141 -10.67 -1.28 -17.54
N LEU A 142 -10.32 -0.42 -16.59
CA LEU A 142 -9.21 0.53 -16.73
C LEU A 142 -7.87 -0.21 -16.91
N TRP A 143 -7.64 -1.27 -16.14
CA TRP A 143 -6.40 -2.05 -16.21
C TRP A 143 -6.28 -2.83 -17.52
N GLU A 144 -7.38 -3.39 -18.02
CA GLU A 144 -7.44 -4.07 -19.31
C GLU A 144 -7.19 -3.12 -20.48
N LYS A 145 -7.75 -1.91 -20.41
CA LYS A 145 -7.67 -0.92 -21.49
C LYS A 145 -6.60 0.15 -21.28
N LYS A 146 -5.71 0.00 -20.28
CA LYS A 146 -4.67 1.00 -19.92
C LYS A 146 -3.84 1.51 -21.10
N TYR A 147 -3.54 0.64 -22.06
CA TYR A 147 -2.74 0.97 -23.24
C TYR A 147 -3.45 1.87 -24.26
N TYR A 148 -4.75 2.09 -24.12
CA TYR A 148 -5.53 3.02 -24.93
C TYR A 148 -5.63 4.41 -24.27
N LEU A 149 -5.25 4.53 -23.00
CA LEU A 149 -5.49 5.72 -22.19
C LEU A 149 -4.33 6.71 -22.18
N HIS A 150 -3.28 6.47 -22.97
CA HIS A 150 -2.10 7.35 -23.01
C HIS A 150 -2.41 8.79 -23.46
N GLN A 151 -3.48 8.99 -24.25
CA GLN A 151 -3.94 10.32 -24.67
C GLN A 151 -4.64 11.11 -23.54
N PHE A 152 -4.94 10.47 -22.40
CA PHE A 152 -5.71 11.04 -21.29
C PHE A 152 -4.88 11.06 -20.00
N PRO A 153 -4.07 12.10 -19.74
CA PRO A 153 -3.22 12.18 -18.55
C PRO A 153 -4.01 12.10 -17.23
N ASN A 154 -5.25 12.60 -17.22
CA ASN A 154 -6.18 12.52 -16.09
C ASN A 154 -6.66 11.09 -15.78
N ALA A 155 -6.45 10.13 -16.67
CA ALA A 155 -6.74 8.72 -16.40
C ALA A 155 -5.69 8.06 -15.51
N LEU A 156 -4.43 8.57 -15.50
CA LEU A 156 -3.31 7.93 -14.82
C LEU A 156 -3.56 7.64 -13.33
N PRO A 157 -4.06 8.59 -12.50
CA PRO A 157 -4.34 8.30 -11.09
C PRO A 157 -5.33 7.15 -10.90
N LYS A 158 -6.32 7.03 -11.79
CA LYS A 158 -7.34 5.97 -11.74
C LYS A 158 -6.77 4.62 -12.17
N VAL A 159 -5.90 4.61 -13.18
CA VAL A 159 -5.18 3.41 -13.64
C VAL A 159 -4.16 2.92 -12.60
N LEU A 160 -3.60 3.80 -11.76
CA LEU A 160 -2.72 3.39 -10.66
C LEU A 160 -3.49 2.81 -9.46
N LEU A 161 -4.78 3.13 -9.34
CA LEU A 161 -5.67 2.64 -8.28
C LEU A 161 -6.52 1.41 -8.69
N SER A 162 -6.46 1.06 -9.98
CA SER A 162 -7.12 -0.10 -10.56
C SER A 162 -6.40 -1.40 -10.27
#